data_AF-A0A059EYT3-F1
#
_entry.id   AF-A0A059EYT3-F1
#
_cell.length_a   1.000
_cell.length_b   1.000
_cell.length_c   1.000
_cell.angle_alpha   90.00
_cell.angle_beta   90.00
_cell.angle_gamma   90.00
#
_symmetry.space_group_name_H-M   'P 1'
#
loop_
_entity.id
_entity.type
_entity.pdbx_description
1 polymer ?
#
loop_
_entity_poly.entity_id
_entity_poly.type
_entity_poly.pdbx_seq_one_letter_code
_entity_poly.pdbx_strand_id
1 'polypeptide(L)' 'MYKKEFRKSENRILFNKGDLVLVRNKLRTKKMEDHFKDKAIILERLYGEIYKIKFENGKESRRHESQLKLFRRG' A
#
# COMPACT_ATOMS: atom_id res chain seq x y z
N MET A 1 -2.15 -30.39 23.40
CA MET A 1 -3.06 -29.25 23.18
C MET A 1 -2.28 -28.10 22.54
N TYR A 2 -2.42 -27.88 21.23
CA TYR A 2 -1.81 -26.73 20.55
C TYR A 2 -2.67 -25.48 20.79
N LYS A 3 -2.18 -24.52 21.60
CA LYS A 3 -2.79 -23.19 21.73
C LYS A 3 -2.48 -22.40 20.47
N LYS A 4 -3.48 -22.29 19.59
CA LYS A 4 -3.44 -21.42 18.41
C LYS A 4 -3.70 -20.00 18.91
N GLU A 5 -2.64 -19.31 19.35
CA GLU A 5 -2.70 -17.89 19.68
C GLU A 5 -2.99 -17.10 18.39
N PHE A 6 -4.27 -16.84 18.15
CA PHE A 6 -4.69 -15.78 17.25
C PHE A 6 -4.21 -14.47 17.85
N ARG A 7 -3.00 -14.04 17.46
CA ARG A 7 -2.57 -12.65 17.66
C ARG A 7 -3.66 -11.79 17.04
N LYS A 8 -4.41 -11.10 17.89
CA LYS A 8 -5.28 -9.99 17.49
C LYS A 8 -4.38 -9.07 16.67
N SER A 9 -4.55 -9.07 15.35
CA SER A 9 -3.92 -8.07 14.50
C SER A 9 -4.49 -6.75 14.96
N GLU A 10 -3.73 -6.03 15.79
CA GLU A 10 -3.93 -4.62 16.01
C GLU A 10 -4.18 -4.00 14.65
N ASN A 11 -5.27 -3.25 14.55
CA ASN A 11 -5.68 -2.52 13.36
C ASN A 11 -4.67 -1.39 13.12
N ARG A 12 -3.44 -1.76 12.77
CA ARG A 12 -2.32 -0.83 12.57
C ARG A 12 -2.65 -0.08 11.30
N ILE A 13 -3.03 1.18 11.46
CA ILE A 13 -3.09 2.11 10.35
C ILE A 13 -1.65 2.26 9.85
N LEU A 14 -1.34 1.58 8.73
CA LEU A 14 0.00 1.57 8.16
C LEU A 14 0.31 2.82 7.32
N PHE A 15 -0.73 3.50 6.85
CA PHE A 15 -0.61 4.71 6.03
C PHE A 15 -1.62 5.76 6.46
N ASN A 16 -1.19 7.02 6.59
CA ASN A 16 -2.06 8.16 6.86
C ASN A 16 -2.43 8.90 5.57
N LYS A 17 -3.51 9.68 5.63
CA LYS A 17 -3.87 10.61 4.56
C LYS A 17 -2.72 11.61 4.35
N GLY A 18 -2.28 11.74 3.11
CA GLY A 18 -1.15 12.60 2.73
C GLY A 18 0.19 11.88 2.64
N ASP A 19 0.31 10.64 3.10
CA ASP A 19 1.55 9.87 2.95
C ASP A 19 1.86 9.58 1.48
N LEU A 20 3.12 9.78 1.12
CA LEU A 20 3.66 9.34 -0.16
C LEU A 20 3.96 7.85 -0.09
N VAL A 21 3.39 7.10 -1.02
CA VAL A 21 3.53 5.65 -1.12
C VAL A 21 3.91 5.26 -2.55
N LEU A 22 4.71 4.21 -2.67
CA LEU A 22 4.95 3.53 -3.94
C LEU A 22 3.92 2.43 -4.14
N VAL A 23 3.47 2.26 -5.37
CA VAL A 23 2.43 1.31 -5.75
C VAL A 23 3.04 0.21 -6.59
N ARG A 24 2.68 -1.03 -6.26
CA ARG A 24 3.14 -2.20 -7.00
C ARG A 24 2.50 -2.27 -8.38
N ASN A 25 3.30 -2.28 -9.45
CA ASN A 25 2.78 -2.47 -10.80
C ASN A 25 2.43 -3.96 -11.03
N LYS A 26 1.23 -4.23 -11.57
CA LYS A 26 0.73 -5.60 -11.83
C LYS A 26 1.32 -6.20 -13.12
N LEU A 27 2.05 -5.44 -13.91
CA LEU A 27 2.57 -5.93 -15.18
C LEU A 27 3.71 -6.92 -14.95
N ARG A 28 3.45 -8.11 -15.48
CA ARG A 28 4.21 -9.36 -15.53
C ARG A 28 5.54 -9.19 -16.26
N THR A 29 6.37 -8.23 -15.85
CA THR A 29 7.64 -7.93 -16.52
C THR A 29 8.75 -8.75 -15.86
N LYS A 30 9.36 -9.61 -16.67
CA LYS A 30 10.25 -10.72 -16.34
C LYS A 30 11.64 -10.31 -15.80
N LYS A 31 11.82 -9.11 -15.25
CA LYS A 31 13.13 -8.58 -14.82
C LYS A 31 13.07 -8.02 -13.40
N MET A 32 14.09 -8.37 -12.63
CA MET A 32 14.27 -8.16 -11.18
C MET A 32 14.49 -6.69 -10.77
N GLU A 33 13.83 -5.72 -11.41
CA GLU A 33 14.01 -4.30 -11.11
C GLU A 33 12.69 -3.71 -10.62
N ASP A 34 12.67 -3.47 -9.30
CA ASP A 34 11.73 -2.65 -8.54
C ASP A 34 10.25 -2.73 -8.93
N HIS A 35 9.53 -3.66 -8.29
CA HIS A 35 8.08 -3.82 -8.45
C HIS A 35 7.25 -2.59 -8.03
N PHE A 36 7.84 -1.63 -7.31
CA PHE A 36 7.20 -0.45 -6.72
C PHE A 36 7.67 0.84 -7.40
N LYS A 37 7.19 1.08 -8.62
CA LYS A 37 7.68 2.19 -9.46
C LYS A 37 6.80 3.43 -9.41
N ASP A 38 5.48 3.25 -9.25
CA ASP A 38 4.53 4.34 -9.33
C ASP A 38 4.37 5.03 -7.99
N LYS A 39 4.64 6.34 -7.92
CA LYS A 39 4.38 7.16 -6.74
C LYS A 39 2.93 7.61 -6.69
N ALA A 40 2.35 7.52 -5.50
CA ALA A 40 1.02 8.00 -5.23
C ALA A 40 0.95 8.57 -3.81
N ILE A 41 -0.10 9.36 -3.56
CA ILE A 41 -0.42 9.93 -2.26
C ILE A 41 -1.66 9.24 -1.73
N ILE A 42 -1.67 8.86 -0.47
CA ILE A 42 -2.87 8.31 0.18
C ILE A 42 -3.88 9.45 0.36
N LEU A 43 -5.08 9.30 -0.21
CA LEU A 43 -6.18 10.24 -0.02
C LEU A 43 -7.02 9.91 1.20
N GLU A 44 -7.37 8.63 1.36
CA GLU A 44 -8.24 8.16 2.43
C GLU A 44 -8.15 6.64 2.56
N ARG A 45 -8.42 6.14 3.77
CA ARG A 45 -8.64 4.71 4.00
C ARG A 45 -10.13 4.42 3.79
N LEU A 46 -10.44 3.43 2.94
CA LEU A 46 -11.82 3.09 2.61
C LEU A 46 -12.40 2.10 3.64
N TYR A 47 -11.99 0.84 3.55
CA TYR A 47 -12.44 -0.21 4.45
C TYR A 47 -11.35 -1.29 4.56
N GLY A 48 -11.19 -1.85 5.76
CA GLY A 48 -10.14 -2.83 6.04
C GLY A 48 -8.76 -2.30 5.65
N GLU A 49 -8.04 -3.04 4.84
CA GLU A 49 -6.68 -2.73 4.37
C GLU A 49 -6.68 -2.05 2.99
N ILE A 50 -7.82 -1.48 2.55
CA ILE A 50 -7.94 -0.81 1.26
C ILE A 50 -7.81 0.71 1.42
N TYR A 51 -6.89 1.28 0.65
CA TYR A 51 -6.63 2.71 0.62
C TYR A 51 -6.94 3.28 -0.77
N LYS A 52 -7.52 4.48 -0.78
CA LYS A 52 -7.65 5.31 -1.97
C LYS A 52 -6.37 6.12 -2.12
N ILE A 53 -5.76 6.03 -3.29
CA ILE A 53 -4.51 6.69 -3.62
C ILE A 53 -4.68 7.57 -4.85
N LYS A 54 -3.90 8.64 -4.93
CA LYS A 54 -3.82 9.54 -6.08
C LYS A 54 -2.39 9.51 -6.63
N PHE A 55 -2.25 9.07 -7.87
CA PHE A 55 -0.97 9.07 -8.57
C PHE A 55 -0.53 10.49 -8.93
N GLU A 56 0.76 10.69 -9.19
CA GLU A 56 1.30 11.99 -9.65
C GLU A 56 0.65 12.48 -10.95
N ASN A 57 0.20 11.57 -11.82
CA ASN A 57 -0.53 11.90 -13.05
C ASN A 57 -1.98 12.37 -12.81
N GLY A 58 -2.41 12.55 -11.55
CA GLY A 58 -3.76 12.97 -11.19
C GLY A 58 -4.80 11.85 -11.17
N LYS A 59 -4.47 10.63 -11.60
CA LYS A 59 -5.38 9.48 -11.59
C LYS A 59 -5.58 8.98 -10.16
N GLU A 60 -6.82 8.69 -9.80
CA GLU A 60 -7.16 8.04 -8.54
C GLU A 60 -7.31 6.52 -8.73
N SER A 61 -6.90 5.75 -7.73
CA SER A 61 -7.09 4.31 -7.73
C SER A 61 -7.23 3.77 -6.32
N ARG A 62 -7.77 2.55 -6.20
CA ARG A 62 -7.94 1.85 -4.92
C ARG A 62 -6.97 0.69 -4.89
N ARG A 63 -6.18 0.60 -3.82
CA ARG A 63 -5.15 -0.43 -3.66
C ARG A 63 -5.19 -1.03 -2.27
N HIS A 64 -4.89 -2.32 -2.21
CA HIS A 64 -4.67 -3.01 -0.96
C HIS A 64 -3.33 -2.58 -0.36
N GLU A 65 -3.24 -2.54 0.95
CA GLU A 65 -2.05 -2.24 1.73
C GLU A 65 -0.82 -3.01 1.24
N SER A 66 -0.95 -4.30 0.97
CA SER A 66 0.14 -5.17 0.48
C SER A 66 0.68 -4.78 -0.91
N GLN A 67 -0.03 -3.89 -1.63
CA GLN A 67 0.41 -3.32 -2.91
C GLN A 67 1.00 -1.92 -2.76
N LEU A 68 1.11 -1.41 -1.53
CA LEU A 68 1.60 -0.10 -1.19
C LEU A 68 2.87 -0.23 -0.34
N LYS A 69 3.82 0.68 -0.54
CA LYS A 69 5.06 0.74 0.23
C LYS A 69 5.33 2.19 0.61
N LEU A 70 5.60 2.47 1.87
CA LEU A 70 5.81 3.84 2.33
C LEU A 70 7.07 4.42 1.68
N PHE A 71 6.95 5.58 1.04
CA PHE A 71 8.07 6.27 0.42
C PHE A 71 8.76 7.14 1.48
N ARG A 72 9.60 6.54 2.33
CA ARG A 72 10.50 7.31 3.19
C ARG A 72 11.68 7.79 2.35
N ARG A 73 11.80 9.11 2.16
CA ARG A 73 13.05 9.76 1.78
C ARG A 73 14.04 9.51 2.93
N GLY A 74 15.01 8.63 2.70
CA GLY A 74 16.23 8.58 3.50
C GLY A 74 17.14 9.73 3.13
#